data_AF-A0A452ICM5-F1
#
_entry.id   AF-A0A452ICM5-F1
#
_cell.length_a   1.000
_cell.length_b   1.000
_cell.length_c   1.000
_cell.angle_alpha   90.00
_cell.angle_beta   90.00
_cell.angle_gamma   90.00
#
_symmetry.space_group_name_H-M   'P 1'
#
loop_
_entity.id
_entity.type
_entity.pdbx_description
1 polymer ?
#
loop_
_entity_poly.entity_id
_entity_poly.type
_entity_poly.pdbx_seq_one_letter_code
_entity_poly.pdbx_strand_id
1 'polypeptide(L)'
;MGQACDLHIGLSQLQEIIFKNSYTAFLTVRVQRCRPCDVGRDGARKWVTCLWNHCLMPSPHTEAGSQDYFSLSRHQLLCDVDQVTAMRLILRQPSPVWLHFTLEELLLYPRGQQSLQTDFPSWLSYLAPQQQPENLHGGVPDPEKVSTEVQQLWVLTEMIRANQTAARIGRFDVDGCYDINLLSYT
;
A
#
# COMPACT_ATOMS: atom_id res chain seq x y z
N MET A 1 -6.41 -25.61 4.72
CA MET A 1 -7.69 -24.91 4.51
C MET A 1 -7.54 -23.82 3.44
N GLY A 2 -8.61 -23.12 3.09
CA GLY A 2 -8.56 -22.00 2.14
C GLY A 2 -9.80 -21.10 2.26
N GLN A 3 -9.61 -19.81 2.03
CA GLN A 3 -10.61 -18.75 2.15
C GLN A 3 -10.50 -17.78 0.97
N ALA A 4 -11.55 -16.99 0.72
CA ALA A 4 -11.57 -16.01 -0.36
C ALA A 4 -12.14 -14.67 0.14
N CYS A 5 -11.38 -13.61 -0.07
CA CYS A 5 -11.74 -12.24 0.28
C CYS A 5 -12.05 -11.47 -1.02
N ASP A 6 -13.28 -10.95 -1.13
CA ASP A 6 -13.73 -10.16 -2.29
C ASP A 6 -13.67 -8.67 -1.98
N LEU A 7 -12.99 -7.93 -2.85
CA LEU A 7 -12.73 -6.51 -2.73
C LEU A 7 -13.35 -5.81 -3.95
N HIS A 8 -14.34 -4.94 -3.71
CA HIS A 8 -14.87 -4.06 -4.75
C HIS A 8 -13.92 -2.88 -4.92
N ILE A 9 -13.37 -2.73 -6.13
CA ILE A 9 -12.19 -1.89 -6.40
C ILE A 9 -12.47 -1.13 -7.69
N GLY A 10 -12.60 0.20 -7.61
CA GLY A 10 -12.84 1.06 -8.78
C GLY A 10 -11.56 1.51 -9.49
N LEU A 11 -10.61 0.62 -9.76
CA LEU A 11 -9.29 1.01 -10.30
C LEU A 11 -9.20 0.82 -11.82
N SER A 12 -9.11 1.96 -12.51
CA SER A 12 -8.93 2.03 -13.97
C SER A 12 -7.65 1.36 -14.47
N GLN A 13 -6.57 1.42 -13.70
CA GLN A 13 -5.29 0.75 -13.97
C GLN A 13 -4.63 0.39 -12.63
N LEU A 14 -4.42 -0.89 -12.34
CA LEU A 14 -3.63 -1.32 -11.18
C LEU A 14 -2.13 -1.35 -11.56
N GLN A 15 -1.26 -0.90 -10.65
CA GLN A 15 0.20 -0.94 -10.79
C GLN A 15 0.85 -1.96 -9.84
N GLU A 16 0.42 -1.96 -8.57
CA GLU A 16 1.10 -2.69 -7.50
C GLU A 16 0.11 -3.03 -6.36
N ILE A 17 0.29 -4.19 -5.74
CA ILE A 17 -0.43 -4.63 -4.53
C ILE A 17 0.62 -4.87 -3.46
N ILE A 18 0.61 -4.11 -2.37
CA ILE A 18 1.49 -4.33 -1.22
C ILE A 18 0.68 -4.90 -0.07
N PHE A 19 1.21 -5.88 0.65
CA PHE A 19 0.61 -6.40 1.88
C PHE A 19 1.68 -7.02 2.78
N LYS A 20 1.38 -7.09 4.06
CA LYS A 20 2.10 -7.92 5.03
C LYS A 20 1.44 -9.31 5.07
N ASN A 21 2.23 -10.37 5.03
CA ASN A 21 1.69 -11.72 5.25
C ASN A 21 1.26 -11.90 6.71
N SER A 22 0.24 -12.74 6.94
CA SER A 22 -0.11 -13.22 8.26
C SER A 22 -0.48 -14.70 8.16
N TYR A 23 0.55 -15.55 8.16
CA TYR A 23 0.46 -17.01 8.08
C TYR A 23 -0.27 -17.57 6.83
N THR A 24 -0.41 -16.81 5.73
CA THR A 24 -0.88 -17.36 4.45
C THR A 24 0.29 -18.04 3.73
N ALA A 25 0.12 -19.28 3.28
CA ALA A 25 1.19 -20.00 2.56
C ALA A 25 1.16 -19.78 1.04
N PHE A 26 -0.03 -19.73 0.45
CA PHE A 26 -0.22 -19.50 -0.98
C PHE A 26 -1.33 -18.50 -1.27
N LEU A 27 -1.08 -17.58 -2.19
CA LEU A 27 -2.02 -16.57 -2.65
C LEU A 27 -2.40 -16.81 -4.12
N THR A 28 -3.69 -16.75 -4.43
CA THR A 28 -4.22 -16.72 -5.80
C THR A 28 -5.04 -15.45 -5.98
N VAL A 29 -4.65 -14.60 -6.92
CA VAL A 29 -5.35 -13.33 -7.24
C VAL A 29 -6.20 -13.53 -8.49
N ARG A 30 -7.49 -13.21 -8.38
CA ARG A 30 -8.41 -13.16 -9.53
C ARG A 30 -9.01 -11.76 -9.62
N VAL A 31 -9.33 -11.31 -10.84
CA VAL A 31 -9.99 -10.01 -11.07
C VAL A 31 -11.27 -10.18 -11.87
N GLN A 32 -12.23 -9.31 -11.60
CA GLN A 32 -13.41 -9.06 -12.40
C GLN A 32 -13.20 -7.70 -13.09
N ARG A 33 -13.36 -7.66 -14.41
CA ARG A 33 -13.26 -6.46 -15.25
C ARG A 33 -14.62 -6.12 -15.83
N CYS A 34 -14.90 -4.85 -16.01
CA CYS A 34 -16.06 -4.37 -16.77
C CYS A 34 -15.55 -3.68 -18.03
N ARG A 35 -15.99 -4.08 -19.23
CA ARG A 35 -15.62 -3.35 -20.46
C ARG A 35 -16.65 -2.26 -20.73
N PRO A 36 -16.29 -1.14 -21.37
CA PRO A 36 -17.25 -0.08 -21.70
C PRO A 36 -18.37 -0.58 -22.64
N CYS A 37 -18.07 -1.61 -23.44
CA CYS A 37 -19.00 -2.30 -24.33
C CYS A 37 -20.06 -3.15 -23.61
N ASP A 38 -19.87 -3.46 -22.32
CA ASP A 38 -20.79 -4.32 -21.54
C ASP A 38 -21.94 -3.50 -20.90
N VAL A 39 -21.91 -2.17 -20.99
CA VAL A 39 -22.95 -1.29 -20.42
C VAL A 39 -24.29 -1.50 -21.15
N GLY A 40 -25.24 -2.14 -20.47
CA GLY A 40 -26.57 -2.44 -21.00
C GLY A 40 -26.77 -3.88 -21.51
N ARG A 41 -25.73 -4.73 -21.46
CA ARG A 41 -25.85 -6.18 -21.62
C ARG A 41 -25.48 -6.84 -20.29
N ASP A 42 -26.18 -7.89 -19.88
CA ASP A 42 -25.74 -8.70 -18.73
C ASP A 42 -24.54 -9.59 -19.13
N GLY A 43 -23.42 -8.93 -19.42
CA GLY A 43 -22.14 -9.54 -19.75
C GLY A 43 -21.52 -10.13 -18.49
N ALA A 44 -21.93 -11.35 -18.15
CA ALA A 44 -21.58 -12.06 -16.92
C ALA A 44 -20.11 -11.82 -16.50
N ARG A 45 -19.92 -11.06 -15.40
CA ARG A 45 -18.62 -10.56 -14.92
C ARG A 45 -17.66 -11.72 -14.62
N LYS A 46 -16.80 -12.04 -15.58
CA LYS A 46 -15.98 -13.26 -15.56
C LYS A 46 -14.70 -13.07 -14.74
N TRP A 47 -14.58 -13.84 -13.66
CA TRP A 47 -13.40 -13.87 -12.78
C TRP A 47 -12.18 -14.50 -13.47
N VAL A 48 -11.27 -13.66 -13.99
CA VAL A 48 -10.00 -14.07 -14.60
C VAL A 48 -8.96 -14.28 -13.50
N THR A 49 -8.19 -15.38 -13.55
CA THR A 49 -7.06 -15.59 -12.65
C THR A 49 -5.83 -14.88 -13.21
N CYS A 50 -5.17 -14.06 -12.39
CA CYS A 50 -4.02 -13.25 -12.79
C CYS A 50 -2.77 -13.56 -11.98
N LEU A 51 -2.91 -14.16 -10.79
CA LEU A 51 -1.81 -14.80 -10.07
C LEU A 51 -2.31 -16.13 -9.51
N TRP A 52 -1.52 -17.20 -9.62
CA TRP A 52 -1.93 -18.56 -9.26
C TRP A 52 -0.95 -19.21 -8.29
N ASN A 53 -1.43 -19.51 -7.08
CA ASN A 53 -0.67 -20.13 -5.98
C ASN A 53 0.75 -19.55 -5.79
N HIS A 54 0.86 -18.22 -5.79
CA HIS A 54 2.10 -17.54 -5.43
C HIS A 54 2.49 -17.94 -4.01
N CYS A 55 3.70 -18.45 -3.83
CA CYS A 55 4.21 -18.92 -2.56
C CYS A 55 4.60 -17.72 -1.68
N LEU A 56 4.01 -17.64 -0.48
CA LEU A 56 4.31 -16.64 0.54
C LEU A 56 5.06 -17.26 1.74
N MET A 57 4.91 -18.58 1.97
CA MET A 57 5.70 -19.32 2.96
C MET A 57 6.36 -20.53 2.28
N PRO A 58 7.70 -20.56 2.13
CA PRO A 58 8.39 -21.66 1.45
C PRO A 58 8.25 -23.00 2.19
N SER A 59 8.10 -22.94 3.52
CA SER A 59 7.82 -24.09 4.40
C SER A 59 6.54 -23.81 5.20
N PRO A 60 5.34 -24.17 4.69
CA PRO A 60 4.06 -23.81 5.30
C PRO A 60 3.83 -24.26 6.75
N HIS A 61 4.58 -25.25 7.22
CA HIS A 61 4.53 -25.75 8.61
C HIS A 61 5.47 -25.00 9.58
N THR A 62 6.20 -24.00 9.10
CA THR A 62 7.13 -23.17 9.88
C THR A 62 6.72 -21.69 9.82
N GLU A 63 7.26 -20.86 10.69
CA GLU A 63 6.96 -19.41 10.75
C GLU A 63 7.68 -18.60 9.64
N ALA A 64 8.64 -19.17 8.93
CA ALA A 64 9.41 -18.48 7.89
C ALA A 64 8.52 -17.98 6.74
N GLY A 65 8.59 -16.68 6.42
CA GLY A 65 7.74 -16.01 5.44
C GLY A 65 6.36 -15.60 5.97
N SER A 66 5.99 -15.96 7.20
CA SER A 66 4.61 -15.78 7.72
C SER A 66 4.24 -14.34 8.08
N GLN A 67 5.22 -13.45 8.25
CA GLN A 67 5.06 -12.04 8.63
C GLN A 67 5.72 -11.07 7.62
N ASP A 68 6.29 -11.59 6.55
CA ASP A 68 7.06 -10.83 5.56
C ASP A 68 6.16 -9.90 4.73
N TYR A 69 6.71 -8.77 4.29
CA TYR A 69 6.04 -7.87 3.34
C TYR A 69 6.26 -8.35 1.92
N PHE A 70 5.17 -8.37 1.14
CA PHE A 70 5.19 -8.70 -0.28
C PHE A 70 4.68 -7.51 -1.10
N SER A 71 5.39 -7.21 -2.19
CA SER A 71 4.82 -6.43 -3.29
C SER A 71 4.56 -7.36 -4.47
N LEU A 72 3.33 -7.29 -5.00
CA LEU A 72 2.94 -7.88 -6.27
C LEU A 72 2.84 -6.79 -7.33
N SER A 73 3.81 -6.76 -8.22
CA SER A 73 3.86 -5.80 -9.32
C SER A 73 2.96 -6.22 -10.48
N ARG A 74 2.49 -5.26 -11.29
CA ARG A 74 1.73 -5.54 -12.52
C ARG A 74 2.42 -6.56 -13.45
N HIS A 75 3.75 -6.58 -13.51
CA HIS A 75 4.50 -7.48 -14.41
C HIS A 75 4.56 -8.94 -13.91
N GLN A 76 4.20 -9.22 -12.65
CA GLN A 76 4.01 -10.58 -12.14
C GLN A 76 2.59 -11.12 -12.41
N LEU A 77 1.66 -10.27 -12.85
CA LEU A 77 0.27 -10.64 -13.09
C LEU A 77 0.07 -11.08 -14.55
N LEU A 78 -0.45 -12.30 -14.72
CA LEU A 78 -0.69 -12.99 -16.00
C LEU A 78 -1.83 -12.38 -16.85
N CYS A 79 -2.32 -11.19 -16.50
CA CYS A 79 -3.48 -10.56 -17.14
C CYS A 79 -3.40 -9.03 -17.07
N ASP A 80 -4.01 -8.34 -18.04
CA ASP A 80 -4.19 -6.88 -17.95
C ASP A 80 -5.14 -6.51 -16.81
N VAL A 81 -4.60 -5.96 -15.74
CA VAL A 81 -5.32 -5.40 -14.59
C VAL A 81 -5.78 -3.95 -14.81
N ASP A 82 -6.26 -3.67 -16.03
CA ASP A 82 -6.96 -2.44 -16.38
C ASP A 82 -8.48 -2.64 -16.28
N GLN A 83 -9.19 -1.58 -15.90
CA GLN A 83 -10.65 -1.54 -15.74
C GLN A 83 -11.17 -2.69 -14.85
N VAL A 84 -10.43 -2.95 -13.77
CA VAL A 84 -10.82 -3.87 -12.70
C VAL A 84 -11.94 -3.20 -11.90
N THR A 85 -13.03 -3.93 -11.70
CA THR A 85 -14.17 -3.51 -10.85
C THR A 85 -14.22 -4.25 -9.52
N ALA A 86 -13.57 -5.42 -9.44
CA ALA A 86 -13.36 -6.13 -8.19
C ALA A 86 -12.18 -7.12 -8.29
N MET A 87 -11.55 -7.42 -7.15
CA MET A 87 -10.50 -8.43 -6.99
C MET A 87 -10.95 -9.48 -5.97
N ARG A 88 -10.55 -10.73 -6.18
CA ARG A 88 -10.72 -11.85 -5.25
C ARG A 88 -9.35 -12.38 -4.86
N LEU A 89 -9.01 -12.21 -3.59
CA LEU A 89 -7.80 -12.77 -2.98
C LEU A 89 -8.15 -14.12 -2.36
N ILE A 90 -7.65 -15.21 -2.94
CA ILE A 90 -7.86 -16.56 -2.43
C ILE A 90 -6.62 -16.98 -1.65
N LEU A 91 -6.75 -17.01 -0.33
CA LEU A 91 -5.69 -17.34 0.62
C LEU A 91 -5.76 -18.84 0.93
N ARG A 92 -4.61 -19.54 0.90
CA ARG A 92 -4.52 -20.97 1.21
C ARG A 92 -3.40 -21.23 2.20
N GLN A 93 -3.68 -22.13 3.13
CA GLN A 93 -2.74 -22.58 4.15
C GLN A 93 -2.92 -24.10 4.32
N PRO A 94 -1.99 -24.95 3.84
CA PRO A 94 -2.10 -26.41 3.98
C PRO A 94 -1.77 -26.91 5.40
N SER A 95 -1.03 -26.16 6.20
CA SER A 95 -0.71 -26.55 7.58
C SER A 95 -1.95 -26.53 8.47
N PRO A 96 -2.18 -27.56 9.32
CA PRO A 96 -3.25 -27.57 10.30
C PRO A 96 -2.94 -26.72 11.54
N VAL A 97 -1.68 -26.32 11.74
CA VAL A 97 -1.23 -25.50 12.88
C VAL A 97 -1.80 -24.08 12.80
N TRP A 98 -1.81 -23.51 11.60
CA TRP A 98 -2.20 -22.12 11.36
C TRP A 98 -3.70 -22.03 11.06
N LEU A 99 -4.51 -22.16 12.12
CA LEU A 99 -5.98 -22.09 12.05
C LEU A 99 -6.47 -20.69 11.61
N HIS A 100 -5.78 -19.65 12.06
CA HIS A 100 -5.97 -18.27 11.62
C HIS A 100 -4.83 -17.88 10.70
N PHE A 101 -5.19 -17.34 9.53
CA PHE A 101 -4.28 -16.75 8.56
C PHE A 101 -5.04 -15.65 7.82
N THR A 102 -4.34 -14.62 7.35
CA THR A 102 -4.89 -13.50 6.58
C THR A 102 -3.76 -12.84 5.77
N LEU A 103 -4.07 -11.73 5.11
CA LEU A 103 -3.10 -10.69 4.78
C LEU A 103 -3.40 -9.46 5.66
N GLU A 104 -2.37 -8.76 6.08
CA GLU A 104 -2.43 -7.51 6.84
C GLU A 104 -1.95 -6.36 5.95
N GLU A 105 -2.28 -5.11 6.32
CA GLU A 105 -1.73 -3.89 5.68
C GLU A 105 -1.85 -3.87 4.14
N LEU A 106 -3.00 -4.33 3.62
CA LEU A 106 -3.25 -4.43 2.19
C LEU A 106 -3.45 -3.04 1.54
N LEU A 107 -2.54 -2.69 0.63
CA LEU A 107 -2.51 -1.44 -0.12
C LEU A 107 -2.55 -1.72 -1.63
N LEU A 108 -3.30 -0.89 -2.37
CA LEU A 108 -3.58 -1.07 -3.80
C LEU A 108 -3.21 0.22 -4.54
N TYR A 109 -2.09 0.21 -5.27
CA TYR A 109 -1.58 1.40 -5.94
C TYR A 109 -1.99 1.43 -7.41
N PRO A 110 -2.71 2.49 -7.86
CA PRO A 110 -3.07 2.65 -9.26
C PRO A 110 -1.92 3.21 -10.11
N ARG A 111 -1.84 2.75 -11.35
CA ARG A 111 -0.93 3.31 -12.35
C ARG A 111 -1.44 4.70 -12.73
N GLY A 112 -0.61 5.72 -12.54
CA GLY A 112 -1.00 7.11 -12.75
C GLY A 112 -1.31 7.88 -11.47
N GLN A 113 -1.35 7.23 -10.29
CA GLN A 113 -0.83 7.93 -9.12
C GLN A 113 0.69 8.05 -9.29
N GLN A 114 1.09 9.18 -9.89
CA GLN A 114 2.15 9.96 -9.27
C GLN A 114 1.82 10.03 -7.77
N SER A 115 2.83 9.94 -6.91
CA SER A 115 2.61 10.12 -5.49
C SER A 115 1.88 11.44 -5.23
N LEU A 116 1.24 11.56 -4.08
CA LEU A 116 1.15 12.88 -3.45
C LEU A 116 2.57 13.32 -3.13
N GLN A 117 3.26 13.84 -4.16
CA GLN A 117 4.20 14.92 -3.98
C GLN A 117 3.35 16.06 -3.43
N THR A 118 3.27 16.14 -2.10
CA THR A 118 3.45 17.44 -1.43
C THR A 118 4.60 18.10 -2.17
N ASP A 119 4.30 19.12 -2.98
CA ASP A 119 5.19 19.64 -4.02
C ASP A 119 6.60 19.75 -3.47
N PHE A 120 7.51 18.87 -3.91
CA PHE A 120 8.85 18.81 -3.33
C PHE A 120 9.55 20.09 -3.79
N PRO A 121 9.60 21.13 -2.94
CA PRO A 121 9.56 22.49 -3.44
C PRO A 121 10.88 22.77 -4.14
N SER A 122 10.84 23.32 -5.34
CA SER A 122 11.94 23.23 -6.31
C SER A 122 13.29 23.76 -5.81
N TRP A 123 13.31 24.59 -4.75
CA TRP A 123 14.53 25.00 -4.05
C TRP A 123 15.27 23.85 -3.35
N LEU A 124 14.59 22.79 -2.89
CA LEU A 124 15.22 21.57 -2.34
C LEU A 124 15.96 20.75 -3.40
N SER A 125 15.56 20.83 -4.68
CA SER A 125 16.23 20.10 -5.77
C SER A 125 17.69 20.54 -5.97
N TYR A 126 18.06 21.73 -5.49
CA TYR A 126 19.44 22.24 -5.50
C TYR A 126 20.28 21.76 -4.31
N LEU A 127 19.68 21.11 -3.31
CA LEU A 127 20.37 20.63 -2.10
C LEU A 127 20.82 19.17 -2.19
N ALA A 128 20.58 18.48 -3.30
CA ALA A 128 21.21 17.18 -3.58
C ALA A 128 22.69 17.42 -3.95
N PRO A 129 23.68 17.07 -3.09
CA PRO A 129 25.07 17.32 -3.41
C PRO A 129 25.50 16.33 -4.48
N GLN A 130 25.96 16.81 -5.64
CA GLN A 130 26.70 15.95 -6.57
C GLN A 130 28.06 15.60 -5.96
N GLN A 131 28.07 14.58 -5.12
CA GLN A 131 29.26 13.88 -4.64
C GLN A 131 29.23 12.46 -5.16
N GLN A 132 29.76 12.32 -6.39
CA GLN A 132 30.18 11.04 -6.96
C GLN A 132 31.14 10.34 -5.97
N PRO A 133 31.07 9.02 -5.78
CA PRO A 133 31.86 8.31 -4.76
C PRO A 133 33.34 8.18 -5.15
N GLU A 134 34.10 9.27 -4.97
CA GLU A 134 35.56 9.29 -5.06
C GLU A 134 36.20 8.57 -3.86
N ASN A 135 36.61 7.32 -4.10
CA ASN A 135 37.57 6.49 -3.35
C ASN A 135 37.88 6.79 -1.86
N LEU A 136 37.37 5.89 -1.01
CA LEU A 136 38.09 5.21 0.07
C LEU A 136 39.47 5.78 0.51
N HIS A 137 39.50 6.59 1.58
CA HIS A 137 40.48 6.40 2.66
C HIS A 137 39.96 6.95 4.00
N GLY A 138 40.50 6.45 5.11
CA GLY A 138 39.88 6.56 6.43
C GLY A 138 40.06 7.90 7.15
N GLY A 139 38.95 8.43 7.68
CA GLY A 139 38.88 9.54 8.61
C GLY A 139 37.48 9.64 9.20
N VAL A 140 37.34 10.12 10.44
CA VAL A 140 36.03 10.49 11.02
C VAL A 140 35.47 11.67 10.21
N PRO A 141 34.17 11.69 9.85
CA PRO A 141 33.60 12.81 9.10
C PRO A 141 33.80 14.14 9.85
N ASP A 142 34.11 15.18 9.07
CA ASP A 142 34.38 16.53 9.55
C ASP A 142 33.21 17.06 10.40
N PRO A 143 33.41 17.31 11.71
CA PRO A 143 32.32 17.66 12.63
C PRO A 143 31.67 18.99 12.27
N GLU A 144 32.39 19.91 11.63
CA GLU A 144 31.81 21.19 11.21
C GLU A 144 30.90 21.02 9.99
N LYS A 145 31.18 20.07 9.09
CA LYS A 145 30.28 19.72 7.98
C LYS A 145 29.01 19.04 8.48
N VAL A 146 29.16 18.04 9.35
CA VAL A 146 28.02 17.34 9.96
C VAL A 146 27.16 18.33 10.78
N SER A 147 27.78 19.23 11.54
CA SER A 147 27.11 20.32 12.25
C SER A 147 26.38 21.25 11.27
N THR A 148 27.02 21.67 10.18
CA THR A 148 26.42 22.53 9.15
C THR A 148 25.21 21.88 8.47
N GLU A 149 25.29 20.61 8.07
CA GLU A 149 24.18 19.86 7.46
C GLU A 149 22.99 19.72 8.43
N VAL A 150 23.26 19.42 9.70
CA VAL A 150 22.24 19.33 10.76
C VAL A 150 21.63 20.70 11.07
N GLN A 151 22.43 21.77 11.11
CA GLN A 151 21.94 23.14 11.29
C GLN A 151 21.06 23.60 10.13
N GLN A 152 21.44 23.28 8.88
CA GLN A 152 20.61 23.52 7.71
C GLN A 152 19.26 22.81 7.85
N LEU A 153 19.25 21.51 8.17
CA LEU A 153 18.03 20.73 8.39
C LEU A 153 17.11 21.33 9.49
N TRP A 154 17.69 21.85 10.57
CA TRP A 154 16.95 22.55 11.63
C TRP A 154 16.35 23.87 11.14
N VAL A 155 17.09 24.66 10.36
CA VAL A 155 16.57 25.89 9.73
C VAL A 155 15.40 25.56 8.81
N LEU A 156 15.47 24.48 8.02
CA LEU A 156 14.35 24.08 7.14
C LEU A 156 13.11 23.70 7.97
N THR A 157 13.29 22.99 9.07
CA THR A 157 12.21 22.60 10.00
C THR A 157 11.50 23.83 10.58
N GLU A 158 12.24 24.83 11.07
CA GLU A 158 11.66 26.06 11.60
C GLU A 158 11.06 26.96 10.50
N MET A 159 11.62 27.00 9.29
CA MET A 159 11.01 27.71 8.15
C MET A 159 9.68 27.09 7.71
N ILE A 160 9.59 25.75 7.68
CA ILE A 160 8.32 25.05 7.42
C ILE A 160 7.31 25.36 8.53
N ARG A 161 7.72 25.29 9.79
CA ARG A 161 6.90 25.58 10.97
C ARG A 161 6.40 27.03 11.00
N ALA A 162 7.23 28.00 10.63
CA ALA A 162 6.88 29.42 10.58
C ALA A 162 5.95 29.76 9.39
N ASN A 163 6.07 29.05 8.27
CA ASN A 163 5.24 29.25 7.08
C ASN A 163 3.92 28.44 7.12
N GLN A 164 3.70 27.59 8.12
CA GLN A 164 2.40 26.98 8.40
C GLN A 164 1.42 28.02 8.95
N THR A 165 0.67 28.66 8.05
CA THR A 165 -0.63 29.21 8.44
C THR A 165 -1.48 28.09 9.03
N ALA A 166 -2.23 28.39 10.09
CA ALA A 166 -2.82 27.37 10.98
C ALA A 166 -4.06 26.65 10.39
N ALA A 167 -3.87 25.96 9.27
CA ALA A 167 -4.74 24.88 8.82
C ALA A 167 -4.72 23.77 9.88
N ARG A 168 -5.63 23.86 10.85
CA ARG A 168 -5.73 22.95 12.00
C ARG A 168 -5.80 21.50 11.51
N ILE A 169 -4.73 20.73 11.75
CA ILE A 169 -4.78 19.25 11.72
C ILE A 169 -6.02 18.82 12.50
N GLY A 170 -6.88 18.05 11.84
CA GLY A 170 -8.27 17.89 12.24
C GLY A 170 -8.43 17.25 13.60
N ARG A 171 -8.65 18.07 14.63
CA ARG A 171 -9.37 17.61 15.82
C ARG A 171 -10.82 17.40 15.39
N PHE A 172 -11.23 16.14 15.37
CA PHE A 172 -12.60 15.74 15.09
C PHE A 172 -13.43 16.06 16.34
N ASP A 173 -14.02 17.26 16.39
CA ASP A 173 -15.06 17.55 17.38
C ASP A 173 -16.26 16.66 17.06
N VAL A 174 -16.45 15.63 17.89
CA VAL A 174 -17.66 14.80 17.85
C VAL A 174 -18.73 15.58 18.62
N ASP A 175 -19.52 16.38 17.90
CA ASP A 175 -20.72 16.99 18.45
C ASP A 175 -21.59 15.89 19.06
N GLY A 176 -21.70 15.88 20.39
CA GLY A 176 -22.23 14.77 21.19
C GLY A 176 -23.74 14.62 21.16
N CYS A 177 -24.34 14.59 19.97
CA CYS A 177 -25.78 14.56 19.76
C CYS A 177 -26.21 13.45 18.77
N TYR A 178 -25.97 12.20 19.15
CA TYR A 178 -26.81 11.09 18.70
C TYR A 178 -27.91 10.89 19.74
N ASP A 179 -29.02 11.59 19.57
CA ASP A 179 -30.21 11.44 20.41
C ASP A 179 -30.91 10.12 20.09
N ILE A 180 -30.54 9.05 20.81
CA ILE A 180 -31.06 7.70 20.63
C ILE A 180 -32.50 7.64 21.16
N ASN A 181 -33.43 8.16 20.36
CA ASN A 181 -34.86 8.03 20.61
C ASN A 181 -35.28 6.56 20.52
N LEU A 182 -35.20 5.89 21.66
CA LEU A 182 -35.52 4.48 21.84
C LEU A 182 -37.04 4.30 21.80
N LEU A 183 -37.60 4.33 20.58
CA LEU A 183 -39.02 4.11 20.32
C LEU A 183 -39.44 2.68 20.67
N SER A 184 -39.70 2.45 21.94
CA SER A 184 -40.39 1.28 22.45
C SER A 184 -41.82 1.26 21.93
N TYR A 185 -42.04 0.56 20.82
CA TYR A 185 -43.38 0.09 20.47
C TYR A 185 -43.73 -1.12 21.32
N THR A 186 -45.01 -1.15 21.72
CA THR A 186 -45.64 -2.08 22.67
C THR A 186 -45.82 -3.48 22.12
#